data_AF-A0A2S6H1E3-F1
#
_entry.id   AF-A0A2S6H1E3-F1
#
_cell.length_a   1.000
_cell.length_b   1.000
_cell.length_c   1.000
_cell.angle_alpha   90.00
_cell.angle_beta   90.00
_cell.angle_gamma   90.00
#
_symmetry.space_group_name_H-M   'P 1'
#
loop_
_entity.id
_entity.type
_entity.pdbx_description
1 polymer ?
#
loop_
_entity_poly.entity_id
_entity_poly.type
_entity_poly.pdbx_seq_one_letter_code
_entity_poly.pdbx_strand_id
1 'polypeptide(L)'
;MSWRSAQPPWAGARGRSWAVRDRAVRVSYAAFLRIPDDGCYVLVHNRSRPGAYGPPGGVFKFFEPGARVLDQLGFRPERPAARGAGTRSDVRGLLPRRSLRGFRAWFDSGTYREDAVECLNRELGEALAESGFAHVASDLGGSAFRPVRTVVEGPYAVPGVSWWQVRRFEIHELVATTAAAARLRHRVLELAADPAVPSVIGATTEDIIHGRCGPALVAPPTAYLIGDRRLHPDLPPLR
;
A
#
# COMPACT_ATOMS: atom_id res chain seq x y z
N MET A 1 -12.05 21.24 45.15
CA MET A 1 -11.04 21.28 44.07
C MET A 1 -11.63 20.56 42.86
N SER A 2 -12.09 21.31 41.87
CA SER A 2 -12.80 20.81 40.68
C SER A 2 -11.88 20.95 39.47
N TRP A 3 -11.47 19.82 38.89
CA TRP A 3 -10.69 19.77 37.67
C TRP A 3 -11.64 20.00 36.48
N ARG A 4 -11.65 21.22 35.93
CA ARG A 4 -12.21 21.49 34.61
C ARG A 4 -11.19 21.06 33.58
N SER A 5 -11.49 19.97 32.87
CA SER A 5 -10.75 19.53 31.70
C SER A 5 -10.90 20.55 30.57
N ALA A 6 -9.79 21.22 30.26
CA ALA A 6 -9.68 22.07 29.07
C ALA A 6 -9.74 21.19 27.81
N GLN A 7 -10.70 21.46 26.94
CA GLN A 7 -10.77 20.82 25.62
C GLN A 7 -9.68 21.41 24.69
N PRO A 8 -9.03 20.58 23.85
CA PRO A 8 -8.03 21.07 22.90
C PRO A 8 -8.66 21.92 21.77
N PRO A 9 -7.94 22.93 21.24
CA PRO A 9 -8.48 24.01 20.40
C PRO A 9 -8.93 23.64 18.97
N TRP A 10 -9.08 22.36 18.65
CA TRP A 10 -9.54 21.91 17.32
C TRP A 10 -10.98 21.39 17.30
N ALA A 11 -11.69 21.38 18.43
CA ALA A 11 -13.07 20.91 18.57
C ALA A 11 -14.14 21.88 18.00
N GLY A 12 -13.79 22.70 17.00
CA GLY A 12 -14.60 23.84 16.55
C GLY A 12 -14.59 24.09 15.05
N ALA A 13 -14.64 23.06 14.21
CA ALA A 13 -14.92 23.24 12.79
C ALA A 13 -16.33 22.72 12.46
N ARG A 14 -17.33 23.58 12.68
CA ARG A 14 -18.69 23.40 12.14
C ARG A 14 -18.57 23.18 10.63
N GLY A 15 -18.97 21.98 10.19
CA GLY A 15 -18.83 21.53 8.82
C GLY A 15 -19.51 22.49 7.86
N ARG A 16 -18.72 23.06 6.94
CA ARG A 16 -19.27 23.69 5.74
C ARG A 16 -20.05 22.63 4.98
N SER A 17 -21.35 22.86 4.76
CA SER A 17 -22.18 22.03 3.90
C SER A 17 -21.61 22.12 2.49
N TRP A 18 -21.21 20.97 1.93
CA TRP A 18 -20.69 20.89 0.58
C TRP A 18 -21.88 20.80 -0.38
N ALA A 19 -22.40 21.97 -0.76
CA ALA A 19 -23.17 22.07 -1.99
C ALA A 19 -22.31 21.53 -3.14
N VAL A 20 -22.84 20.50 -3.80
CA VAL A 20 -22.31 19.76 -4.95
C VAL A 20 -21.72 20.72 -6.00
N ARG A 21 -20.42 20.57 -6.35
CA ARG A 21 -19.89 20.91 -7.70
C ARG A 21 -18.44 20.50 -8.01
N ASP A 22 -17.63 20.08 -7.05
CA ASP A 22 -16.31 19.50 -7.34
C ASP A 22 -16.28 18.04 -6.85
N ARG A 23 -16.44 17.07 -7.77
CA ARG A 23 -16.44 15.64 -7.42
C ARG A 23 -15.11 15.30 -6.75
N ALA A 24 -15.14 14.68 -5.57
CA ALA A 24 -13.92 14.26 -4.89
C ALA A 24 -13.19 13.19 -5.71
N VAL A 25 -11.86 13.16 -5.57
CA VAL A 25 -11.00 12.10 -6.10
C VAL A 25 -10.40 11.37 -4.91
N ARG A 26 -10.51 10.04 -4.88
CA ARG A 26 -9.76 9.18 -3.98
C ARG A 26 -8.41 8.88 -4.61
N VAL A 27 -7.33 9.09 -3.86
CA VAL A 27 -5.98 8.68 -4.24
C VAL A 27 -5.53 7.53 -3.35
N SER A 28 -4.71 6.64 -3.90
CA SER A 28 -3.93 5.66 -3.14
C SER A 28 -2.61 5.45 -3.86
N TYR A 29 -1.51 5.89 -3.25
CA TYR A 29 -0.17 5.78 -3.82
C TYR A 29 0.61 4.76 -2.98
N ALA A 30 1.15 3.73 -3.63
CA ALA A 30 1.73 2.57 -2.96
C ALA A 30 2.98 2.09 -3.69
N ALA A 31 3.86 1.41 -2.96
CA ALA A 31 4.97 0.64 -3.52
C ALA A 31 4.70 -0.85 -3.37
N PHE A 32 5.04 -1.64 -4.37
CA PHE A 32 4.96 -3.10 -4.32
C PHE A 32 6.31 -3.72 -4.68
N LEU A 33 6.65 -4.77 -3.94
CA LEU A 33 7.85 -5.56 -4.14
C LEU A 33 7.53 -6.77 -5.00
N ARG A 34 8.30 -6.91 -6.06
CA ARG A 34 8.39 -8.08 -6.92
C ARG A 34 9.59 -8.90 -6.46
N ILE A 35 9.34 -10.15 -6.07
CA ILE A 35 10.41 -11.13 -5.78
C ILE A 35 10.16 -12.33 -6.71
N PRO A 36 10.75 -12.32 -7.92
CA PRO A 36 10.57 -13.41 -8.87
C PRO A 36 11.53 -14.57 -8.59
N ASP A 37 11.08 -15.79 -8.84
CA ASP A 37 11.89 -17.02 -8.82
C ASP A 37 11.26 -18.05 -9.77
N ASP A 38 11.97 -18.46 -10.82
CA ASP A 38 11.52 -19.45 -11.82
C ASP A 38 10.07 -19.30 -12.31
N GLY A 39 9.65 -18.05 -12.56
CA GLY A 39 8.29 -17.74 -13.04
C GLY A 39 7.21 -17.62 -11.95
N CYS A 40 7.59 -17.87 -10.70
CA CYS A 40 6.79 -17.65 -9.50
C CYS A 40 7.10 -16.28 -8.86
N TYR A 41 6.14 -15.78 -8.10
CA TYR A 41 6.18 -14.50 -7.41
C TYR A 41 5.75 -14.68 -5.96
N VAL A 42 6.53 -14.12 -5.04
CA VAL A 42 6.17 -14.13 -3.61
C VAL A 42 4.97 -13.22 -3.36
N LEU A 43 3.93 -13.77 -2.74
CA LEU A 43 2.77 -13.06 -2.24
C LEU A 43 2.62 -13.25 -0.72
N VAL A 44 2.07 -12.25 -0.05
CA VAL A 44 1.82 -12.28 1.40
C VAL A 44 0.32 -12.18 1.70
N HIS A 45 -0.10 -12.85 2.77
CA HIS A 45 -1.49 -12.85 3.22
C HIS A 45 -1.96 -11.45 3.60
N ASN A 46 -3.13 -11.06 3.10
CA ASN A 46 -3.76 -9.82 3.47
C ASN A 46 -4.62 -10.02 4.73
N ARG A 47 -4.14 -9.55 5.87
CA ARG A 47 -4.88 -9.66 7.15
C ARG A 47 -6.24 -8.96 7.16
N SER A 48 -6.40 -7.89 6.38
CA SER A 48 -7.70 -7.21 6.25
C SER A 48 -8.70 -8.00 5.40
N ARG A 49 -8.21 -9.05 4.71
CA ARG A 49 -9.00 -9.91 3.85
C ARG A 49 -8.50 -11.36 3.91
N PRO A 50 -8.90 -12.14 4.93
CA PRO A 50 -8.50 -13.52 5.07
C PRO A 50 -8.71 -14.33 3.79
N GLY A 51 -7.67 -15.07 3.38
CA GLY A 51 -7.66 -15.89 2.17
C GLY A 51 -7.24 -15.16 0.91
N ALA A 52 -7.04 -13.83 0.95
CA ALA A 52 -6.48 -13.07 -0.15
C ALA A 52 -5.00 -12.76 0.05
N TYR A 53 -4.24 -12.79 -1.04
CA TYR A 53 -2.79 -12.62 -1.06
C TYR A 53 -2.40 -11.56 -2.07
N GLY A 54 -1.53 -10.64 -1.67
CA GLY A 54 -1.05 -9.54 -2.51
C GLY A 54 0.47 -9.50 -2.58
N PRO A 55 1.03 -8.64 -3.43
CA PRO A 55 2.46 -8.38 -3.39
C PRO A 55 2.85 -7.84 -2.00
N PRO A 56 4.04 -8.18 -1.47
CA PRO A 56 4.61 -7.45 -0.34
C PRO A 56 4.70 -5.97 -0.69
N GLY A 57 4.35 -5.09 0.25
CA GLY A 57 4.27 -3.66 0.01
C GLY A 57 2.92 -3.08 0.41
N GLY A 58 2.79 -1.77 0.25
CA GLY A 58 1.65 -1.05 0.75
C GLY A 58 1.71 0.44 0.46
N VAL A 59 0.90 1.21 1.19
CA VAL A 59 0.75 2.64 0.94
C VAL A 59 1.95 3.38 1.51
N PHE A 60 2.48 4.34 0.74
CA PHE A 60 3.47 5.27 1.27
C PHE A 60 2.92 6.00 2.50
N LYS A 61 3.79 6.33 3.44
CA LYS A 61 3.46 7.25 4.54
C LYS A 61 3.93 8.67 4.23
N PHE A 62 3.23 9.66 4.76
CA PHE A 62 3.69 11.05 4.84
C PHE A 62 3.99 11.43 6.29
N PHE A 63 4.88 12.38 6.49
CA PHE A 63 5.26 12.89 7.82
C PHE A 63 5.18 14.41 7.85
N GLU A 64 5.22 15.01 9.04
CA GLU A 64 5.35 16.46 9.16
C GLU A 64 6.69 16.93 8.56
N PRO A 65 6.75 18.08 7.85
CA PRO A 65 5.67 19.03 7.53
C PRO A 65 4.70 18.68 6.38
N GLY A 66 4.85 17.54 5.72
CA GLY A 66 4.03 17.12 4.56
C GLY A 66 2.52 17.07 4.84
N ALA A 67 2.13 16.75 6.07
CA ALA A 67 0.73 16.82 6.51
C ALA A 67 0.11 18.21 6.28
N ARG A 68 0.84 19.30 6.55
CA ARG A 68 0.37 20.68 6.34
C ARG A 68 0.20 21.00 4.85
N VAL A 69 1.10 20.51 4.00
CA VAL A 69 0.98 20.65 2.54
C VAL A 69 -0.27 19.94 2.04
N LEU A 70 -0.51 18.72 2.52
CA LEU A 70 -1.69 17.94 2.18
C LEU A 70 -3.00 18.59 2.67
N ASP A 71 -3.00 19.16 3.88
CA ASP A 71 -4.14 19.91 4.42
C ASP A 71 -4.48 21.14 3.55
N GLN A 72 -3.47 21.88 3.08
CA GLN A 72 -3.67 23.01 2.15
C GLN A 72 -4.26 22.57 0.80
N LEU A 73 -3.93 21.36 0.35
CA LEU A 73 -4.53 20.73 -0.82
C LEU A 73 -5.95 20.19 -0.55
N GLY A 74 -6.41 20.22 0.70
CA GLY A 74 -7.71 19.69 1.13
C GLY A 74 -7.76 18.16 1.19
N PHE A 75 -6.60 17.50 1.31
CA PHE A 75 -6.52 16.06 1.47
C PHE A 75 -7.17 15.61 2.77
N ARG A 76 -7.90 14.50 2.71
CA ARG A 76 -8.55 13.87 3.86
C ARG A 76 -8.10 12.41 3.90
N PRO A 77 -7.20 12.04 4.83
CA PRO A 77 -6.75 10.66 4.96
C PRO A 77 -7.92 9.70 5.14
N GLU A 78 -7.86 8.55 4.49
CA GLU A 78 -8.82 7.49 4.72
C GLU A 78 -8.58 6.88 6.10
N ARG A 79 -9.61 6.86 6.96
CA ARG A 79 -9.54 6.22 8.27
C ARG A 79 -10.21 4.85 8.16
N PRO A 80 -9.50 3.73 8.37
CA PRO A 80 -10.17 2.45 8.52
C PRO A 80 -11.07 2.49 9.75
N ALA A 81 -12.30 1.99 9.61
CA ALA A 81 -13.29 1.97 10.69
C ALA A 81 -12.88 1.12 11.91
N ALA A 82 -11.84 0.28 11.80
CA ALA A 82 -11.53 -0.77 12.77
C ALA A 82 -10.07 -0.88 13.21
N ARG A 83 -9.16 0.02 12.81
CA ARG A 83 -7.74 -0.07 13.21
C ARG A 83 -7.26 1.21 13.92
N GLY A 84 -6.53 0.99 15.02
CA GLY A 84 -5.87 2.01 15.83
C GLY A 84 -4.85 2.84 15.06
N ALA A 85 -4.11 3.69 15.78
CA ALA A 85 -3.36 4.86 15.32
C ALA A 85 -2.36 4.74 14.12
N GLY A 86 -2.17 3.58 13.50
CA GLY A 86 -1.16 3.30 12.47
C GLY A 86 -1.45 3.77 11.03
N THR A 87 -2.68 4.20 10.71
CA THR A 87 -3.03 4.74 9.37
C THR A 87 -3.07 6.26 9.32
N ARG A 88 -2.57 6.95 10.35
CA ARG A 88 -2.69 8.41 10.48
C ARG A 88 -1.90 9.20 9.42
N SER A 89 -1.11 8.50 8.60
CA SER A 89 -0.16 9.07 7.65
C SER A 89 -0.17 8.41 6.28
N ASP A 90 -1.18 7.61 5.93
CA ASP A 90 -1.23 6.95 4.63
C ASP A 90 -1.42 7.97 3.50
N VAL A 91 -0.66 7.83 2.41
CA VAL A 91 -0.89 8.53 1.12
C VAL A 91 -2.08 7.88 0.39
N ARG A 92 -3.19 7.78 1.12
CA ARG A 92 -4.48 7.24 0.72
C ARG A 92 -5.59 8.06 1.36
N GLY A 93 -6.47 8.61 0.55
CA GLY A 93 -7.51 9.51 1.04
C GLY A 93 -8.26 10.21 -0.08
N LEU A 94 -9.13 11.14 0.31
CA LEU A 94 -9.93 11.95 -0.59
C LEU A 94 -9.32 13.34 -0.77
N LEU A 95 -9.43 13.90 -1.96
CA LEU A 95 -9.03 15.27 -2.27
C LEU A 95 -10.06 15.95 -3.20
N PRO A 96 -10.17 17.29 -3.17
CA PRO A 96 -10.83 18.04 -4.23
C PRO A 96 -10.16 17.75 -5.58
N ARG A 97 -10.94 17.53 -6.64
CA ARG A 97 -10.41 17.23 -7.98
C ARG A 97 -9.42 18.29 -8.46
N ARG A 98 -9.68 19.58 -8.21
CA ARG A 98 -8.77 20.69 -8.54
C ARG A 98 -7.37 20.55 -7.91
N SER A 99 -7.26 19.87 -6.77
CA SER A 99 -6.00 19.70 -6.05
C SER A 99 -5.16 18.53 -6.56
N LEU A 100 -5.67 17.70 -7.49
CA LEU A 100 -4.98 16.49 -7.94
C LEU A 100 -3.63 16.76 -8.58
N ARG A 101 -3.51 17.86 -9.35
CA ARG A 101 -2.22 18.26 -9.95
C ARG A 101 -1.21 18.66 -8.87
N GLY A 102 -1.62 19.44 -7.89
CA GLY A 102 -0.77 19.85 -6.77
C GLY A 102 -0.33 18.67 -5.91
N PHE A 103 -1.26 17.74 -5.66
CA PHE A 103 -0.95 16.49 -4.95
C PHE A 103 0.08 15.64 -5.70
N ARG A 104 -0.07 15.48 -7.02
CA ARG A 104 0.91 14.76 -7.85
C ARG A 104 2.29 15.42 -7.80
N ALA A 105 2.35 16.74 -7.94
CA ALA A 105 3.60 17.49 -7.86
C ALA A 105 4.28 17.34 -6.49
N TRP A 106 3.52 17.39 -5.40
CA TRP A 106 4.03 17.12 -4.05
C TRP A 106 4.54 15.68 -3.91
N PHE A 107 3.79 14.69 -4.42
CA PHE A 107 4.24 13.31 -4.35
C PHE A 107 5.53 13.12 -5.14
N ASP A 108 5.60 13.62 -6.38
CA ASP A 108 6.75 13.46 -7.26
C ASP A 108 8.00 14.20 -6.76
N SER A 109 7.86 15.22 -5.89
CA SER A 109 9.01 15.90 -5.27
C SER A 109 9.71 15.07 -4.19
N GLY A 110 9.08 13.98 -3.72
CA GLY A 110 9.60 13.13 -2.64
C GLY A 110 9.64 13.82 -1.26
N THR A 111 9.11 15.03 -1.14
CA THR A 111 9.29 15.83 0.06
C THR A 111 8.30 15.44 1.15
N TYR A 112 8.83 15.14 2.35
CA TYR A 112 8.04 14.83 3.55
C TYR A 112 7.13 13.60 3.44
N ARG A 113 7.60 12.59 2.70
CA ARG A 113 6.99 11.26 2.60
C ARG A 113 8.06 10.20 2.53
N GLU A 114 7.67 8.96 2.78
CA GLU A 114 8.53 7.81 2.53
C GLU A 114 8.97 7.78 1.07
N ASP A 115 10.23 7.43 0.84
CA ASP A 115 10.67 6.90 -0.45
C ASP A 115 10.27 5.41 -0.61
N ALA A 116 10.58 4.82 -1.77
CA ALA A 116 10.26 3.43 -2.03
C ALA A 116 11.04 2.44 -1.15
N VAL A 117 12.27 2.78 -0.76
CA VAL A 117 13.12 1.93 0.08
C VAL A 117 12.56 1.88 1.50
N GLU A 118 12.23 3.04 2.06
CA GLU A 118 11.60 3.16 3.38
C GLU A 118 10.25 2.42 3.41
N CYS A 119 9.40 2.67 2.42
CA CYS A 119 8.08 2.04 2.31
C CYS A 119 8.19 0.50 2.22
N LEU A 120 9.03 -0.01 1.33
CA LEU A 120 9.14 -1.46 1.12
C LEU A 120 9.82 -2.18 2.29
N ASN A 121 10.82 -1.56 2.92
CA ASN A 121 11.42 -2.13 4.14
C ASN A 121 10.40 -2.23 5.27
N ARG A 122 9.61 -1.17 5.49
CA ARG A 122 8.56 -1.18 6.51
C ARG A 122 7.51 -2.24 6.21
N GLU A 123 6.94 -2.24 5.00
CA GLU A 123 5.84 -3.15 4.63
C GLU A 123 6.29 -4.62 4.59
N LEU A 124 7.49 -4.92 4.09
CA LEU A 124 8.02 -6.28 4.13
C LEU A 124 8.35 -6.72 5.56
N GLY A 125 8.93 -5.84 6.37
CA GLY A 125 9.21 -6.10 7.78
C GLY A 125 7.95 -6.37 8.58
N GLU A 126 6.91 -5.54 8.40
CA GLU A 126 5.58 -5.74 9.00
C GLU A 126 4.97 -7.07 8.56
N ALA A 127 4.92 -7.36 7.24
CA ALA A 127 4.35 -8.60 6.73
C ALA A 127 5.05 -9.86 7.27
N LEU A 128 6.39 -9.85 7.36
CA LEU A 128 7.17 -10.94 7.92
C LEU A 128 6.93 -11.08 9.43
N ALA A 129 6.94 -9.98 10.18
CA ALA A 129 6.69 -10.00 11.61
C ALA A 129 5.29 -10.51 11.95
N GLU A 130 4.26 -10.04 11.22
CA GLU A 130 2.88 -10.49 11.36
C GLU A 130 2.70 -11.97 11.03
N SER A 131 3.56 -12.52 10.18
CA SER A 131 3.58 -13.94 9.80
C SER A 131 4.42 -14.80 10.76
N GLY A 132 5.04 -14.23 11.80
CA GLY A 132 5.89 -14.96 12.75
C GLY A 132 7.37 -15.05 12.35
N PHE A 133 7.79 -14.37 11.28
CA PHE A 133 9.14 -14.41 10.71
C PHE A 133 9.92 -13.12 10.94
N ALA A 134 9.71 -12.46 12.09
CA ALA A 134 10.43 -11.23 12.45
C ALA A 134 11.97 -11.38 12.43
N HIS A 135 12.48 -12.60 12.66
CA HIS A 135 13.91 -12.90 12.56
C HIS A 135 14.45 -12.79 11.13
N VAL A 136 13.62 -13.04 10.10
CA VAL A 136 13.99 -12.85 8.68
C VAL A 136 14.07 -11.36 8.35
N ALA A 137 13.23 -10.53 8.96
CA ALA A 137 13.24 -9.07 8.79
C ALA A 137 14.54 -8.41 9.29
N SER A 138 15.34 -9.09 10.13
CA SER A 138 16.63 -8.57 10.60
C SER A 138 17.64 -8.35 9.46
N ASP A 139 17.50 -9.07 8.34
CA ASP A 139 18.34 -8.90 7.15
C ASP A 139 17.87 -7.76 6.22
N LEU A 140 16.79 -7.02 6.56
CA LEU A 140 16.31 -5.88 5.75
C LEU A 140 17.29 -4.71 5.73
N GLY A 141 18.12 -4.57 6.77
CA GLY A 141 19.13 -3.52 6.87
C GLY A 141 20.10 -3.55 5.68
N GLY A 142 20.06 -2.51 4.84
CA GLY A 142 20.89 -2.44 3.63
C GLY A 142 20.29 -3.10 2.39
N SER A 143 19.01 -3.47 2.41
CA SER A 143 18.29 -3.87 1.21
C SER A 143 18.17 -2.70 0.24
N ALA A 144 18.49 -2.96 -1.03
CA ALA A 144 18.27 -2.03 -2.12
C ALA A 144 17.13 -2.54 -3.00
N PHE A 145 16.37 -1.61 -3.56
CA PHE A 145 15.23 -1.92 -4.42
C PHE A 145 15.40 -1.21 -5.76
N ARG A 146 15.35 -1.97 -6.84
CA ARG A 146 15.46 -1.44 -8.21
C ARG A 146 14.06 -1.15 -8.73
N PRO A 147 13.78 0.07 -9.24
CA PRO A 147 12.51 0.36 -9.88
C PRO A 147 12.35 -0.50 -11.13
N VAL A 148 11.17 -1.11 -11.28
CA VAL A 148 10.79 -1.89 -12.46
C VAL A 148 9.87 -1.07 -13.34
N ARG A 149 8.81 -0.48 -12.75
CA ARG A 149 7.81 0.33 -13.46
C ARG A 149 6.95 1.12 -12.49
N THR A 150 6.28 2.14 -13.01
CA THR A 150 5.21 2.86 -12.32
C THR A 150 3.91 2.67 -13.09
N VAL A 151 2.85 2.24 -12.40
CA VAL A 151 1.51 2.10 -12.96
C VAL A 151 0.62 3.18 -12.37
N VAL A 152 -0.06 3.94 -13.23
CA VAL A 152 -1.08 4.90 -12.81
C VAL A 152 -2.41 4.47 -13.36
N GLU A 153 -3.37 4.21 -12.47
CA GLU A 153 -4.74 3.94 -12.86
C GLU A 153 -5.63 5.17 -12.69
N GLY A 154 -6.60 5.29 -13.60
CA GLY A 154 -7.66 6.28 -13.53
C GLY A 154 -7.25 7.68 -13.98
N PRO A 155 -8.10 8.68 -13.76
CA PRO A 155 -9.29 8.62 -12.90
C PRO A 155 -10.45 7.82 -13.52
N TYR A 156 -11.10 6.95 -12.74
CA TYR A 156 -12.41 6.35 -13.10
C TYR A 156 -13.42 6.48 -11.96
N ALA A 157 -14.70 6.42 -12.29
CA ALA A 157 -15.76 6.34 -11.30
C ALA A 157 -15.73 4.97 -10.60
N VAL A 158 -15.91 4.95 -9.28
CA VAL A 158 -16.00 3.69 -8.51
C VAL A 158 -17.48 3.37 -8.30
N PRO A 159 -17.94 2.14 -8.64
CA PRO A 159 -19.33 1.74 -8.43
C PRO A 159 -19.76 1.91 -6.97
N GLY A 160 -20.95 2.47 -6.75
CA GLY A 160 -21.55 2.62 -5.41
C GLY A 160 -21.03 3.80 -4.57
N VAL A 161 -20.12 4.63 -5.08
CA VAL A 161 -19.61 5.81 -4.37
C VAL A 161 -19.55 7.06 -5.25
N SER A 162 -19.54 8.24 -4.64
CA SER A 162 -19.64 9.53 -5.35
C SER A 162 -18.31 10.12 -5.83
N TRP A 163 -17.19 9.45 -5.55
CA TRP A 163 -15.86 9.91 -5.90
C TRP A 163 -15.25 9.12 -7.07
N TRP A 164 -14.30 9.75 -7.74
CA TRP A 164 -13.43 9.09 -8.72
C TRP A 164 -12.23 8.49 -8.01
N GLN A 165 -11.52 7.54 -8.63
CA GLN A 165 -10.33 6.94 -8.05
C GLN A 165 -9.14 7.07 -8.99
N VAL A 166 -8.00 7.48 -8.42
CA VAL A 166 -6.68 7.47 -9.02
C VAL A 166 -5.78 6.61 -8.14
N ARG A 167 -5.01 5.70 -8.74
CA ARG A 167 -4.02 4.90 -8.02
C ARG A 167 -2.67 5.04 -8.69
N ARG A 168 -1.61 5.11 -7.90
CA ARG A 168 -0.23 5.02 -8.38
C ARG A 168 0.45 3.87 -7.65
N PHE A 169 1.06 2.97 -8.41
CA PHE A 169 1.79 1.84 -7.89
C PHE A 169 3.21 1.90 -8.42
N GLU A 170 4.19 1.95 -7.52
CA GLU A 170 5.60 1.87 -7.88
C GLU A 170 6.10 0.45 -7.64
N ILE A 171 6.39 -0.27 -8.71
CA ILE A 171 6.81 -1.67 -8.66
C ILE A 171 8.33 -1.70 -8.62
N HIS A 172 8.87 -2.36 -7.61
CA HIS A 172 10.30 -2.50 -7.40
C HIS A 172 10.68 -3.97 -7.24
N GLU A 173 11.96 -4.28 -7.40
CA GLU A 173 12.52 -5.60 -7.24
C GLU A 173 13.66 -5.57 -6.21
N LEU A 174 13.74 -6.59 -5.36
CA LEU A 174 14.81 -6.70 -4.36
C LEU A 174 16.15 -6.95 -5.06
N VAL A 175 17.13 -6.09 -4.78
CA VAL A 175 18.49 -6.21 -5.30
C VAL A 175 19.35 -7.01 -4.33
N ALA A 176 19.71 -8.22 -4.72
CA ALA A 176 20.50 -9.15 -3.91
C ALA A 176 22.02 -8.99 -4.11
N THR A 177 22.54 -7.76 -4.10
CA THR A 177 23.98 -7.49 -4.29
C THR A 177 24.81 -7.64 -3.01
N THR A 178 24.16 -7.61 -1.84
CA THR A 178 24.82 -7.85 -0.55
C THR A 178 24.49 -9.25 -0.03
N ALA A 179 25.35 -9.81 0.81
CA ALA A 179 25.09 -11.10 1.43
C ALA A 179 23.80 -11.09 2.28
N ALA A 180 23.48 -9.96 2.93
CA ALA A 180 22.23 -9.81 3.69
C ALA A 180 21.00 -9.84 2.79
N ALA A 181 21.00 -9.04 1.70
CA ALA A 181 19.90 -9.02 0.74
C ALA A 181 19.71 -10.38 0.02
N ALA A 182 20.81 -11.08 -0.28
CA ALA A 182 20.75 -12.43 -0.84
C ALA A 182 20.14 -13.44 0.13
N ARG A 183 20.53 -13.42 1.42
CA ARG A 183 19.91 -14.26 2.46
C ARG A 183 18.45 -13.93 2.67
N LEU A 184 18.09 -12.65 2.69
CA LEU A 184 16.70 -12.21 2.79
C LEU A 184 15.88 -12.77 1.62
N ARG A 185 16.34 -12.59 0.38
CA ARG A 185 15.67 -13.15 -0.81
C ARG A 185 15.49 -14.65 -0.67
N HIS A 186 16.55 -15.37 -0.33
CA HIS A 186 16.51 -16.82 -0.21
C HIS A 186 15.51 -17.29 0.85
N ARG A 187 15.57 -16.73 2.06
CA ARG A 187 14.64 -17.07 3.15
C ARG A 187 13.19 -16.78 2.79
N VAL A 188 12.92 -15.64 2.14
CA VAL A 188 11.55 -15.30 1.72
C VAL A 188 11.04 -16.29 0.66
N LEU A 189 11.89 -16.78 -0.22
CA LEU A 189 11.54 -17.81 -1.20
C LEU A 189 11.30 -19.18 -0.55
N GLU A 190 12.13 -19.56 0.43
CA GLU A 190 11.91 -20.78 1.24
C GLU A 190 10.55 -20.74 1.93
N LEU A 191 10.20 -19.60 2.55
CA LEU A 191 8.87 -19.41 3.16
C LEU A 191 7.74 -19.52 2.14
N ALA A 192 7.91 -18.96 0.94
CA ALA A 192 6.90 -19.01 -0.12
C ALA A 192 6.71 -20.42 -0.71
N ALA A 193 7.74 -21.27 -0.62
CA ALA A 193 7.73 -22.64 -1.08
C ALA A 193 7.24 -23.64 -0.02
N ASP A 194 7.24 -23.27 1.27
CA ASP A 194 6.84 -24.14 2.38
C ASP A 194 5.32 -24.16 2.58
N PRO A 195 4.63 -25.29 2.32
CA PRO A 195 3.18 -25.40 2.54
C PRO A 195 2.76 -25.27 4.01
N ALA A 196 3.69 -25.44 4.96
CA ALA A 196 3.44 -25.22 6.39
C ALA A 196 3.38 -23.72 6.75
N VAL A 197 3.75 -22.83 5.82
CA VAL A 197 3.73 -21.37 5.99
C VAL A 197 2.65 -20.76 5.09
N PRO A 198 1.35 -20.93 5.40
CA PRO A 198 0.29 -20.46 4.52
C PRO A 198 0.24 -18.93 4.40
N SER A 199 0.93 -18.17 5.26
CA SER A 199 0.94 -16.70 5.22
C SER A 199 1.78 -16.12 4.08
N VAL A 200 2.66 -16.91 3.46
CA VAL A 200 3.50 -16.52 2.33
C VAL A 200 3.38 -17.60 1.26
N ILE A 201 3.11 -17.22 0.01
CA ILE A 201 2.93 -18.19 -1.08
C ILE A 201 3.74 -17.78 -2.31
N GLY A 202 4.20 -18.76 -3.08
CA GLY A 202 4.66 -18.57 -4.45
C GLY A 202 3.50 -18.73 -5.43
N ALA A 203 3.19 -17.68 -6.20
CA ALA A 203 2.17 -17.73 -7.25
C ALA A 203 2.82 -17.60 -8.64
N THR A 204 2.42 -18.48 -9.57
CA THR A 204 2.86 -18.44 -10.96
C THR A 204 2.24 -17.26 -11.72
N THR A 205 2.73 -17.02 -12.94
CA THR A 205 2.11 -16.03 -13.84
C THR A 205 0.66 -16.44 -14.16
N GLU A 206 0.41 -17.73 -14.38
CA GLU A 206 -0.92 -18.29 -14.62
C GLU A 206 -1.84 -18.09 -13.42
N ASP A 207 -1.36 -18.30 -12.18
CA ASP A 207 -2.13 -18.05 -10.96
C ASP A 207 -2.55 -16.57 -10.85
N ILE A 208 -1.64 -15.65 -11.18
CA ILE A 208 -1.90 -14.20 -11.16
C ILE A 208 -2.93 -13.82 -12.23
N ILE A 209 -2.81 -14.38 -13.44
CA ILE A 209 -3.78 -14.17 -14.52
C ILE A 209 -5.14 -14.73 -14.13
N HIS A 210 -5.20 -15.91 -13.54
CA HIS A 210 -6.43 -16.55 -13.11
C HIS A 210 -7.06 -15.86 -11.87
N GLY A 211 -6.23 -15.19 -11.06
CA GLY A 211 -6.66 -14.54 -9.81
C GLY A 211 -6.73 -15.50 -8.62
N ARG A 212 -6.11 -16.68 -8.71
CA ARG A 212 -6.09 -17.72 -7.67
C ARG A 212 -4.83 -18.55 -7.74
N CYS A 213 -4.33 -18.98 -6.57
CA CYS A 213 -3.25 -19.95 -6.41
C CYS A 213 -3.76 -21.05 -5.46
N GLY A 214 -4.26 -22.16 -6.01
CA GLY A 214 -5.01 -23.14 -5.24
C GLY A 214 -6.22 -22.51 -4.51
N PRO A 215 -6.36 -22.66 -3.17
CA PRO A 215 -7.45 -22.04 -2.42
C PRO A 215 -7.27 -20.53 -2.21
N ALA A 216 -6.06 -20.00 -2.40
CA ALA A 216 -5.75 -18.59 -2.17
C ALA A 216 -6.32 -17.70 -3.27
N LEU A 217 -6.99 -16.61 -2.89
CA LEU A 217 -7.37 -15.54 -3.81
C LEU A 217 -6.17 -14.63 -4.05
N VAL A 218 -5.81 -14.41 -5.32
CA VAL A 218 -4.76 -13.45 -5.68
C VAL A 218 -5.38 -12.07 -5.81
N ALA A 219 -4.84 -11.10 -5.07
CA ALA A 219 -5.34 -9.73 -5.05
C ALA A 219 -5.11 -9.04 -6.41
N PRO A 220 -6.05 -8.22 -6.90
CA PRO A 220 -5.94 -7.56 -8.20
C PRO A 220 -4.66 -6.75 -8.45
N PRO A 221 -4.08 -6.04 -7.46
CA PRO A 221 -2.82 -5.32 -7.67
C PRO A 221 -1.64 -6.23 -8.00
N THR A 222 -1.71 -7.54 -7.72
CA THR A 222 -0.67 -8.52 -8.05
C THR A 222 -0.42 -8.62 -9.57
N ALA A 223 -1.40 -8.29 -10.41
CA ALA A 223 -1.22 -8.22 -11.86
C ALA A 223 -0.06 -7.30 -12.28
N TYR A 224 0.28 -6.31 -11.44
CA TYR A 224 1.38 -5.38 -11.71
C TYR A 224 2.78 -5.95 -11.46
N LEU A 225 2.88 -7.15 -10.88
CA LEU A 225 4.14 -7.89 -10.81
C LEU A 225 4.56 -8.47 -12.17
N ILE A 226 3.58 -8.74 -13.04
CA ILE A 226 3.78 -9.38 -14.35
C ILE A 226 3.51 -8.44 -15.54
N GLY A 227 2.85 -7.30 -15.32
CA GLY A 227 2.50 -6.37 -16.40
C GLY A 227 2.15 -4.97 -15.90
N ASP A 228 1.53 -4.19 -16.78
CA ASP A 228 1.07 -2.81 -16.54
C ASP A 228 -0.47 -2.68 -16.56
N ARG A 229 -1.16 -3.80 -16.73
CA ARG A 229 -2.62 -3.86 -16.81
C ARG A 229 -3.22 -4.59 -15.64
N ARG A 230 -4.28 -4.02 -15.10
CA ARG A 230 -5.21 -4.71 -14.21
C ARG A 230 -5.88 -5.86 -14.95
N LEU A 231 -5.90 -7.04 -14.33
CA LEU A 231 -6.57 -8.22 -14.87
C LEU A 231 -7.94 -8.47 -14.20
N HIS A 232 -8.07 -8.08 -12.93
CA HIS A 232 -9.26 -8.38 -12.11
C HIS A 232 -9.88 -7.12 -11.49
N PRO A 233 -11.22 -7.09 -11.27
CA PRO A 233 -11.86 -6.03 -10.50
C PRO A 233 -11.39 -6.05 -9.04
N ASP A 234 -11.50 -4.90 -8.35
CA ASP A 234 -11.21 -4.86 -6.92
C ASP A 234 -12.08 -5.84 -6.15
N LEU A 235 -11.46 -6.56 -5.22
CA LEU A 235 -12.21 -7.50 -4.40
C LEU A 235 -13.14 -6.70 -3.45
N PRO A 236 -14.43 -7.05 -3.32
CA PRO A 236 -15.41 -6.26 -2.55
C PRO A 236 -15.05 -6.24 -1.06
N PRO A 237 -15.25 -5.15 -0.31
CA PRO A 237 -14.93 -5.11 1.12
C PRO A 237 -15.65 -6.24 1.87
N LEU A 238 -14.96 -6.84 2.86
CA LEU A 238 -15.60 -7.79 3.77
C LEU A 238 -16.61 -7.02 4.64
N ARG A 239 -17.82 -7.56 4.77
CA ARG A 239 -18.86 -7.05 5.67
C ARG A 239 -18.67 -7.59 7.07
#